data_AF-A0A0B7FI66-F1
#
_entry.id   AF-A0A0B7FI66-F1
#
_cell.length_a   1.000
_cell.length_b   1.000
_cell.length_c   1.000
_cell.angle_alpha   90.00
_cell.angle_beta   90.00
_cell.angle_gamma   90.00
#
_symmetry.space_group_name_H-M   'P 1'
#
loop_
_entity.id
_entity.type
_entity.pdbx_description
1 polymer ?
#
loop_
_entity_poly.entity_id
_entity_poly.type
_entity_poly.pdbx_seq_one_letter_code
_entity_poly.pdbx_strand_id
1 'polypeptide(L)'
;MEMFSRALELTPDGHPDLASRRASLGVSYSDRYRRLGAIDDLEKSIECDSRALGLIPDGHPDLASRHASLGVSYIDRYRRLRAIDDLQKSIECFSRARPHS
;
A
#
# COMPACT_ATOMS: atom_id res chain seq x y z
N MET A 1 14.95 -3.59 -9.55
CA MET A 1 14.35 -3.28 -8.23
C MET A 1 15.23 -2.35 -7.38
N GLU A 2 16.56 -2.35 -7.52
CA GLU A 2 17.46 -1.40 -6.81
C GLU A 2 17.28 0.08 -7.17
N MET A 3 16.79 0.40 -8.37
CA MET A 3 16.55 1.79 -8.79
C MET A 3 15.52 2.51 -7.90
N PHE A 4 14.45 1.81 -7.48
CA PHE A 4 13.36 2.42 -6.71
C PHE A 4 13.68 2.51 -5.22
N SER A 5 14.40 1.53 -4.63
CA SER A 5 14.88 1.64 -3.25
C SER A 5 15.89 2.79 -3.10
N ARG A 6 16.81 2.94 -4.07
CA ARG A 6 17.77 4.04 -4.08
C ARG A 6 17.10 5.40 -4.31
N ALA A 7 16.04 5.44 -5.13
CA ALA A 7 15.25 6.65 -5.30
C ALA A 7 14.50 7.06 -4.02
N LEU A 8 14.08 6.10 -3.18
CA LEU A 8 13.49 6.40 -1.86
C LEU A 8 14.52 6.94 -0.88
N GLU A 9 15.73 6.37 -0.83
CA GLU A 9 16.82 6.88 0.01
C GLU A 9 17.27 8.31 -0.36
N LEU A 10 17.10 8.69 -1.62
CA LEU A 10 17.46 10.02 -2.14
C LEU A 10 16.33 11.05 -2.08
N THR A 11 15.12 10.65 -1.66
CA THR A 11 13.98 11.56 -1.55
C THR A 11 13.89 12.05 -0.10
N PRO A 12 14.11 13.36 0.18
CA PRO A 12 14.02 13.89 1.53
C PRO A 12 12.63 13.65 2.14
N ASP A 13 12.60 13.43 3.45
CA ASP A 13 11.34 13.38 4.21
C ASP A 13 10.55 14.68 3.99
N GLY A 14 9.27 14.55 3.63
CA GLY A 14 8.38 15.67 3.32
C GLY A 14 8.31 16.08 1.85
N HIS A 15 9.06 15.43 0.94
CA HIS A 15 8.91 15.70 -0.49
C HIS A 15 7.54 15.20 -1.00
N PRO A 16 6.78 16.00 -1.77
CA PRO A 16 5.43 15.64 -2.22
C PRO A 16 5.39 14.32 -3.01
N ASP A 17 6.44 14.02 -3.79
CA ASP A 17 6.51 12.78 -4.55
C ASP A 17 6.83 11.51 -3.73
N LEU A 18 7.24 11.64 -2.46
CA LEU A 18 7.64 10.49 -1.64
C LEU A 18 6.48 9.51 -1.45
N ALA A 19 5.27 10.04 -1.19
CA ALA A 19 4.06 9.24 -1.08
C ALA A 19 3.78 8.46 -2.37
N SER A 20 3.83 9.13 -3.51
CA SER A 20 3.61 8.52 -4.83
C SER A 20 4.64 7.45 -5.15
N ARG A 21 5.93 7.71 -4.87
CA ARG A 21 7.01 6.72 -5.09
C ARG A 21 6.82 5.48 -4.23
N ARG A 22 6.46 5.64 -2.95
CA ARG A 22 6.15 4.51 -2.06
C ARG A 22 4.95 3.73 -2.56
N ALA A 23 3.88 4.41 -3.00
CA ALA A 23 2.70 3.73 -3.54
C ALA A 23 3.01 2.95 -4.82
N SER A 24 3.82 3.49 -5.74
CA SER A 24 4.27 2.77 -6.94
C SER A 24 5.08 1.51 -6.58
N LEU A 25 5.90 1.59 -5.54
CA LEU A 25 6.64 0.43 -5.04
C LEU A 25 5.70 -0.61 -4.41
N GLY A 26 4.68 -0.17 -3.67
CA GLY A 26 3.62 -1.03 -3.14
C GLY A 26 2.94 -1.84 -4.24
N VAL A 27 2.43 -1.16 -5.27
CA VAL A 27 1.81 -1.81 -6.44
C VAL A 27 2.75 -2.82 -7.11
N SER A 28 4.02 -2.46 -7.29
CA SER A 28 5.01 -3.36 -7.90
C SER A 28 5.21 -4.65 -7.11
N TYR A 29 5.20 -4.55 -5.77
CA TYR A 29 5.30 -5.72 -4.90
C TYR A 29 4.02 -6.56 -4.92
N SER A 30 2.84 -5.94 -4.91
CA SER A 30 1.55 -6.64 -5.06
C SER A 30 1.48 -7.43 -6.37
N ASP A 31 1.89 -6.83 -7.48
CA ASP A 31 1.93 -7.51 -8.79
C ASP A 31 2.94 -8.66 -8.81
N ARG A 32 4.08 -8.49 -8.14
CA ARG A 32 5.06 -9.56 -8.00
C ARG A 32 4.53 -10.71 -7.16
N TYR A 33 3.85 -10.43 -6.05
CA TYR A 33 3.15 -11.43 -5.25
C TYR A 33 2.12 -12.18 -6.09
N ARG A 34 1.27 -11.50 -6.86
CA ARG A 34 0.26 -12.16 -7.71
C ARG A 34 0.88 -13.10 -8.74
N ARG A 35 2.09 -12.80 -9.22
CA ARG A 35 2.82 -13.61 -10.20
C ARG A 35 3.60 -14.76 -9.57
N LEU A 36 4.25 -14.53 -8.42
CA LEU A 36 5.23 -15.44 -7.84
C LEU A 36 4.74 -16.14 -6.56
N GLY A 37 3.68 -15.63 -5.92
CA GLY A 37 3.13 -16.14 -4.67
C GLY A 37 4.00 -15.90 -3.43
N ALA A 38 5.05 -15.08 -3.52
CA ALA A 38 5.99 -14.83 -2.43
C ALA A 38 5.39 -13.89 -1.39
N ILE A 39 5.12 -14.39 -0.19
CA ILE A 39 4.40 -13.62 0.84
C ILE A 39 5.16 -12.37 1.31
N ASP A 40 6.49 -12.42 1.33
CA ASP A 40 7.35 -11.27 1.64
C ASP A 40 7.09 -10.08 0.72
N ASP A 41 6.69 -10.33 -0.54
CA ASP A 41 6.32 -9.26 -1.46
C ASP A 41 5.01 -8.62 -1.05
N LEU A 42 4.04 -9.43 -0.63
CA LEU A 42 2.78 -8.91 -0.13
C LEU A 42 2.98 -8.08 1.15
N GLU A 43 3.86 -8.52 2.04
CA GLU A 43 4.20 -7.75 3.25
C GLU A 43 4.88 -6.42 2.91
N LYS A 44 5.82 -6.41 1.95
CA LYS A 44 6.43 -5.17 1.46
C LYS A 44 5.43 -4.26 0.78
N SER A 45 4.44 -4.81 0.07
CA SER A 45 3.34 -4.03 -0.52
C SER A 45 2.56 -3.29 0.57
N ILE A 46 2.14 -4.01 1.61
CA ILE A 46 1.40 -3.47 2.76
C ILE A 46 2.20 -2.38 3.46
N GLU A 47 3.50 -2.61 3.68
CA GLU A 47 4.38 -1.64 4.32
C GLU A 47 4.50 -0.35 3.48
N CYS A 48 4.71 -0.48 2.17
CA CYS A 48 4.85 0.65 1.26
C CYS A 48 3.58 1.51 1.21
N ASP A 49 2.41 0.87 1.05
CA ASP A 49 1.13 1.57 0.99
C ASP A 49 0.77 2.23 2.33
N SER A 50 1.06 1.55 3.46
CA SER A 50 0.84 2.12 4.80
C SER A 50 1.70 3.35 5.05
N ARG A 51 2.98 3.31 4.65
CA ARG A 51 3.88 4.46 4.76
C ARG A 51 3.51 5.58 3.80
N ALA A 52 3.02 5.26 2.60
CA ALA A 52 2.51 6.27 1.68
C ALA A 52 1.31 7.02 2.29
N LEU A 53 0.36 6.30 2.89
CA LEU A 53 -0.80 6.90 3.56
C LEU A 53 -0.41 7.86 4.69
N GLY A 54 0.61 7.52 5.49
CA GLY A 54 1.11 8.41 6.55
C GLY A 54 1.76 9.72 6.06
N LEU A 55 2.02 9.85 4.76
CA LEU A 55 2.61 11.04 4.15
C LEU A 55 1.60 11.88 3.38
N ILE A 56 0.42 11.34 3.08
CA ILE A 56 -0.60 12.04 2.28
C ILE A 56 -1.47 12.88 3.23
N PRO A 57 -1.61 14.20 2.98
CA PRO A 57 -2.48 15.06 3.79
C PRO A 57 -3.95 14.65 3.68
N ASP A 58 -4.72 14.90 4.74
CA ASP A 58 -6.18 14.70 4.73
C ASP A 58 -6.84 15.49 3.59
N GLY A 59 -7.82 14.85 2.94
CA GLY A 59 -8.54 15.42 1.80
C GLY A 59 -7.80 15.35 0.45
N HIS A 60 -6.59 14.81 0.41
CA HIS A 60 -5.87 14.60 -0.86
C HIS A 60 -6.59 13.57 -1.74
N PRO A 61 -6.73 13.82 -3.07
CA PRO A 61 -7.52 12.97 -3.97
C PRO A 61 -7.04 11.52 -4.01
N ASP A 62 -5.73 11.28 -3.87
CA ASP A 62 -5.17 9.93 -3.89
C ASP A 62 -5.54 9.06 -2.68
N LEU A 63 -5.94 9.63 -1.53
CA LEU A 63 -6.18 8.86 -0.29
C LEU A 63 -7.11 7.68 -0.50
N ALA A 64 -8.21 7.92 -1.22
CA ALA A 64 -9.21 6.89 -1.50
C ALA A 64 -8.60 5.70 -2.27
N SER A 65 -7.82 5.99 -3.31
CA SER A 65 -7.17 4.96 -4.11
C SER A 65 -6.12 4.18 -3.30
N ARG A 66 -5.36 4.86 -2.42
CA ARG A 66 -4.33 4.20 -1.59
C ARG A 66 -4.94 3.29 -0.54
N HIS A 67 -6.03 3.73 0.10
CA HIS A 67 -6.78 2.86 1.00
C HIS A 67 -7.34 1.63 0.27
N ALA A 68 -7.87 1.78 -0.95
CA ALA A 68 -8.33 0.63 -1.72
C ALA A 68 -7.20 -0.36 -2.05
N SER A 69 -6.02 0.11 -2.47
CA SER A 69 -4.85 -0.72 -2.74
C SER A 69 -4.39 -1.50 -1.50
N LEU A 70 -4.32 -0.83 -0.35
CA LEU A 70 -3.97 -1.46 0.93
C LEU A 70 -5.03 -2.52 1.34
N GLY A 71 -6.32 -2.22 1.13
CA GLY A 71 -7.41 -3.16 1.36
C GLY A 71 -7.30 -4.44 0.54
N VAL A 72 -6.98 -4.33 -0.75
CA VAL A 72 -6.74 -5.49 -1.62
C VAL A 72 -5.56 -6.32 -1.12
N SER A 73 -4.46 -5.68 -0.70
CA SER A 73 -3.29 -6.39 -0.17
C SER A 73 -3.63 -7.19 1.10
N TYR A 74 -4.47 -6.63 1.98
CA TYR A 74 -4.97 -7.35 3.15
C TYR A 74 -5.90 -8.52 2.79
N ILE A 75 -6.78 -8.38 1.79
CA ILE A 75 -7.58 -9.51 1.28
C ILE A 75 -6.67 -10.63 0.79
N ASP A 76 -5.65 -10.29 0.01
CA ASP A 76 -4.73 -11.26 -0.56
C ASP A 76 -3.95 -11.99 0.55
N ARG A 77 -3.62 -11.30 1.65
CA ARG A 77 -2.94 -11.91 2.79
C ARG A 77 -3.88 -12.79 3.61
N TYR A 78 -5.12 -12.36 3.83
CA TYR A 78 -6.17 -13.19 4.42
C TYR A 78 -6.39 -14.48 3.62
N ARG A 79 -6.45 -14.42 2.29
CA ARG A 79 -6.60 -15.62 1.44
C ARG A 79 -5.47 -16.61 1.65
N ARG A 80 -4.26 -16.12 1.94
CA ARG A 80 -3.07 -16.95 2.13
C ARG A 80 -2.93 -17.50 3.54
N LEU A 81 -3.14 -16.67 4.55
CA LEU A 81 -2.87 -16.98 5.96
C LEU A 81 -4.11 -17.27 6.80
N ARG A 82 -5.30 -16.95 6.29
CA ARG A 82 -6.59 -17.04 7.00
C ARG A 82 -6.65 -16.22 8.29
N ALA A 83 -5.81 -15.21 8.42
CA ALA A 83 -5.79 -14.28 9.55
C ALA A 83 -6.97 -13.32 9.49
N ILE A 84 -7.93 -13.46 10.41
CA ILE A 84 -9.16 -12.64 10.44
C ILE A 84 -8.86 -11.15 10.62
N ASP A 85 -7.80 -10.81 11.33
CA ASP A 85 -7.33 -9.43 11.49
C ASP A 85 -7.06 -8.74 10.14
N ASP A 86 -6.59 -9.49 9.14
CA ASP A 86 -6.39 -8.96 7.79
C ASP A 86 -7.72 -8.67 7.10
N LEU A 87 -8.73 -9.51 7.29
CA LEU A 87 -10.06 -9.25 6.76
C LEU A 87 -10.66 -7.98 7.38
N GLN A 88 -10.48 -7.78 8.69
CA GLN A 88 -10.93 -6.57 9.39
C GLN A 88 -10.22 -5.31 8.86
N LYS A 89 -8.88 -5.36 8.71
CA LYS A 89 -8.09 -4.27 8.14
C LYS A 89 -8.49 -3.95 6.71
N SER A 90 -8.79 -4.96 5.90
CA SER A 90 -9.33 -4.79 4.55
C SER A 90 -10.64 -4.00 4.56
N ILE A 91 -11.59 -4.37 5.43
CA ILE A 91 -12.89 -3.67 5.55
C ILE A 91 -12.69 -2.22 5.95
N GLU A 92 -11.83 -1.96 6.94
CA GLU A 92 -11.50 -0.60 7.37
C GLU A 92 -10.92 0.22 6.22
N CYS A 93 -9.98 -0.36 5.46
CA CYS A 93 -9.40 0.27 4.30
C CYS A 93 -10.46 0.63 3.26
N PHE A 94 -11.35 -0.30 2.89
CA PHE A 94 -12.41 0.01 1.92
C PHE A 94 -13.43 1.02 2.44
N SER A 95 -13.67 1.08 3.75
CA SER A 95 -14.51 2.11 4.35
C SER A 95 -13.89 3.50 4.16
N ARG A 96 -12.58 3.63 4.37
CA ARG A 96 -11.82 4.88 4.16
C ARG A 96 -11.59 5.24 2.69
N ALA A 97 -11.74 4.27 1.79
CA ALA A 97 -11.65 4.50 0.35
C ALA A 97 -12.92 5.14 -0.25
N ARG A 98 -14.02 5.17 0.49
CA ARG A 98 -15.26 5.80 0.02
C ARG A 98 -15.13 7.31 0.16
N PRO A 99 -15.49 8.10 -0.86
CA PRO A 99 -15.54 9.55 -0.71
C PRO A 99 -16.52 9.90 0.40
N HIS A 100 -16.11 10.77 1.32
CA HIS A 100 -17.02 11.42 2.25
C HIS A 100 -18.01 12.25 1.42
N SER A 101 -19.29 11.87 1.46
CA SER A 101 -20.40 12.59 0.83
C SER A 101 -20.70 13.89 1.53
#